data_AF-A0A962GQV4-F1
#
_entry.id   AF-A0A962GQV4-F1
#
_cell.length_a   1.000
_cell.length_b   1.000
_cell.length_c   1.000
_cell.angle_alpha   90.00
_cell.angle_beta   90.00
_cell.angle_gamma   90.00
#
_symmetry.space_group_name_H-M   'P 1'
#
loop_
_entity.id
_entity.type
_entity.pdbx_description
1 polymer ?
#
loop_
_entity_poly.entity_id
_entity_poly.type
_entity_poly.pdbx_seq_one_letter_code
_entity_poly.pdbx_strand_id
1 'polypeptide(L)'
;MPEVQEEMEQKDASTAADLSKDTQATKEEAEVDFRQATDEQIKEAQRFYKSCTKNEELNKARDCRCLAGEFLAKRLVLGDSTPAKQVYAAVRHLCLPKDGTRLSSDGEGDTVKDDEFTDKELDEAQMVYNQCMGDQLMTLNHDCRCMASEFIQKRRERGRIPSYDEILASMRNSCRNGTEMAGYLYTDCINKPEFLPAGVKDVKKFCECYANGYAKEYERSTADNNINTRSAIVMIVAGECRNQQRGMEGAASSQ
;
A
#
# COMPACT_ATOMS: atom_id res chain seq x y z
N MET A 1 22.60 22.32 -55.96
CA MET A 1 21.83 23.42 -56.59
C MET A 1 21.16 22.81 -57.79
N PRO A 2 19.87 22.47 -57.64
CA PRO A 2 18.74 23.39 -57.91
C PRO A 2 17.68 23.27 -56.79
N GLU A 3 16.50 23.90 -56.79
CA GLU A 3 15.99 25.22 -57.17
C GLU A 3 14.60 25.32 -56.50
N VAL A 4 14.12 26.53 -56.29
CA VAL A 4 13.00 26.98 -55.44
C VAL A 4 11.62 26.47 -55.87
N GLN A 5 10.69 26.32 -54.92
CA GLN A 5 9.23 26.62 -54.99
C GLN A 5 8.68 26.40 -53.55
N GLU A 6 8.25 27.37 -52.73
CA GLU A 6 7.37 28.55 -52.87
C GLU A 6 5.94 28.18 -53.30
N GLU A 7 5.06 27.90 -52.33
CA GLU A 7 3.61 28.05 -52.48
C GLU A 7 2.99 28.71 -51.24
N MET A 8 2.29 29.80 -51.52
CA MET A 8 1.53 30.68 -50.64
C MET A 8 0.16 30.08 -50.28
N GLU A 9 -0.19 30.24 -49.01
CA GLU A 9 -1.39 30.91 -48.49
C GLU A 9 -2.74 30.76 -49.27
N GLN A 10 -3.72 30.11 -48.63
CA GLN A 10 -5.13 30.49 -48.76
C GLN A 10 -5.87 30.33 -47.43
N LYS A 11 -6.38 31.47 -46.95
CA LYS A 11 -7.39 31.64 -45.89
C LYS A 11 -8.77 31.33 -46.45
N ASP A 12 -9.64 30.78 -45.59
CA ASP A 12 -11.04 31.16 -45.34
C ASP A 12 -11.54 30.27 -44.17
N ALA A 13 -11.80 30.79 -42.96
CA ALA A 13 -12.99 31.53 -42.51
C ALA A 13 -14.29 30.68 -42.43
N SER A 14 -14.85 30.62 -41.21
CA SER A 14 -16.21 30.19 -40.84
C SER A 14 -16.44 28.67 -40.87
N THR A 15 -16.75 28.01 -39.75
CA THR A 15 -18.10 28.05 -39.20
C THR A 15 -18.07 27.67 -37.71
N ALA A 16 -18.59 28.58 -36.88
CA ALA A 16 -19.01 28.30 -35.52
C ALA A 16 -20.39 27.64 -35.55
N ALA A 17 -20.53 26.47 -34.91
CA ALA A 17 -21.73 25.92 -34.26
C ALA A 17 -21.64 24.39 -34.25
N ASP A 18 -21.25 23.81 -33.12
CA ASP A 18 -22.07 22.80 -32.42
C ASP A 18 -21.38 22.41 -31.10
N LEU A 19 -21.56 23.27 -30.09
CA LEU A 19 -21.13 23.05 -28.72
C LEU A 19 -22.35 22.51 -27.95
N SER A 20 -22.68 21.24 -28.19
CA SER A 20 -23.68 20.50 -27.43
C SER A 20 -23.45 19.01 -27.62
N LYS A 21 -22.39 18.49 -26.98
CA LYS A 21 -22.35 17.08 -26.62
C LYS A 21 -22.07 16.99 -25.13
N ASP A 22 -23.16 16.78 -24.40
CA ASP A 22 -23.20 16.27 -23.04
C ASP A 22 -22.21 15.11 -22.90
N THR A 23 -21.02 15.46 -22.43
CA THR A 23 -20.10 14.50 -21.84
C THR A 23 -20.63 14.25 -20.44
N GLN A 24 -21.58 13.32 -20.33
CA GLN A 24 -21.85 12.66 -19.07
C GLN A 24 -20.60 11.86 -18.72
N ALA A 25 -19.62 12.54 -18.11
CA ALA A 25 -18.52 11.91 -17.43
C ALA A 25 -19.13 11.13 -16.26
N THR A 26 -19.31 9.83 -16.48
CA THR A 26 -19.47 8.86 -15.41
C THR A 26 -18.36 9.13 -14.40
N LYS A 27 -18.76 9.55 -13.21
CA LYS A 27 -17.90 9.86 -12.07
C LYS A 27 -17.35 8.55 -11.50
N GLU A 28 -16.55 7.87 -12.32
CA GLU A 28 -15.75 6.75 -11.88
C GLU A 28 -14.48 7.38 -11.32
N GLU A 29 -14.45 7.50 -9.99
CA GLU A 29 -13.25 7.90 -9.26
C GLU A 29 -12.23 6.78 -9.48
N ALA A 30 -11.42 6.93 -10.54
CA ALA A 30 -10.36 5.99 -10.85
C ALA A 30 -9.48 5.84 -9.59
N GLU A 31 -9.40 4.61 -9.08
CA GLU A 31 -8.55 4.28 -7.94
C GLU A 31 -7.12 4.66 -8.28
N VAL A 32 -6.54 5.59 -7.51
CA VAL A 32 -5.20 6.12 -7.80
C VAL A 32 -4.14 5.21 -7.20
N ASP A 33 -3.38 4.51 -8.05
CA ASP A 33 -2.22 3.72 -7.62
C ASP A 33 -1.00 4.62 -7.38
N PHE A 34 -0.77 4.98 -6.11
CA PHE A 34 0.37 5.78 -5.68
C PHE A 34 1.75 5.15 -6.01
N ARG A 35 1.82 3.86 -6.34
CA ARG A 35 3.08 3.21 -6.76
C ARG A 35 3.56 3.70 -8.11
N GLN A 36 2.69 4.33 -8.90
CA GLN A 36 3.03 4.90 -10.20
C GLN A 36 3.64 6.31 -10.09
N ALA A 37 3.69 6.88 -8.88
CA ALA A 37 4.26 8.21 -8.68
C ALA A 37 5.77 8.23 -8.92
N THR A 38 6.20 9.18 -9.73
CA THR A 38 7.63 9.44 -9.95
C THR A 38 8.25 10.15 -8.74
N ASP A 39 9.56 10.03 -8.60
CA ASP A 39 10.31 10.74 -7.54
C ASP A 39 10.11 12.25 -7.63
N GLU A 40 9.98 12.80 -8.84
CA GLU A 40 9.70 14.22 -9.08
C GLU A 40 8.33 14.63 -8.55
N GLN A 41 7.29 13.83 -8.80
CA GLN A 41 5.93 14.06 -8.30
C GLN A 41 5.88 13.97 -6.77
N ILE A 42 6.56 12.98 -6.19
CA ILE A 42 6.67 12.83 -4.73
C ILE A 42 7.38 14.05 -4.12
N LYS A 43 8.50 14.49 -4.72
CA LYS A 43 9.22 15.70 -4.28
C LYS A 43 8.38 16.96 -4.44
N GLU A 44 7.57 17.07 -5.49
CA GLU A 44 6.62 18.18 -5.66
C GLU A 44 5.58 18.20 -4.54
N ALA A 45 4.94 17.07 -4.25
CA ALA A 45 3.98 16.94 -3.15
C ALA A 45 4.61 17.25 -1.78
N GLN A 46 5.84 16.81 -1.54
CA GLN A 46 6.61 17.16 -0.33
C GLN A 46 6.93 18.66 -0.23
N ARG A 47 7.28 19.31 -1.35
CA ARG A 47 7.49 20.76 -1.39
C ARG A 47 6.19 21.51 -1.10
N PHE A 48 5.08 21.03 -1.66
CA PHE A 48 3.76 21.55 -1.39
C PHE A 48 3.39 21.43 0.10
N TYR A 49 3.59 20.25 0.72
CA TYR A 49 3.41 20.04 2.16
C TYR A 49 4.23 21.03 3.01
N LYS A 50 5.51 21.20 2.68
CA LYS A 50 6.40 22.17 3.35
C LYS A 50 5.94 23.62 3.18
N SER A 51 5.41 23.97 2.00
CA SER A 51 4.86 25.30 1.76
C SER A 51 3.56 25.53 2.53
N CYS A 52 2.71 24.51 2.61
CA CYS A 52 1.45 24.56 3.33
C CYS A 52 1.69 24.75 4.83
N THR A 53 2.57 23.94 5.42
CA THR A 53 2.90 24.00 6.86
C THR A 53 3.61 25.29 7.27
N LYS A 54 4.36 25.94 6.36
CA LYS A 54 4.97 27.26 6.58
C LYS A 54 3.99 28.42 6.50
N ASN A 55 2.86 28.25 5.81
CA ASN A 55 1.84 29.28 5.71
C ASN A 55 0.86 29.12 6.88
N GLU A 56 0.95 30.02 7.86
CA GLU A 56 0.17 29.93 9.09
C GLU A 56 -1.35 29.93 8.85
N GLU A 57 -1.85 30.75 7.92
CA GLU A 57 -3.28 30.79 7.60
C GLU A 57 -3.74 29.49 6.95
N LEU A 58 -2.97 28.98 5.98
CA LEU A 58 -3.33 27.74 5.28
C LEU A 58 -3.23 26.53 6.20
N ASN A 59 -2.20 26.46 7.05
CA ASN A 59 -2.00 25.39 8.01
C ASN A 59 -3.09 25.38 9.10
N LYS A 60 -3.62 26.55 9.49
CA LYS A 60 -4.78 26.64 10.39
C LYS A 60 -6.08 26.24 9.69
N ALA A 61 -6.24 26.60 8.42
CA ALA A 61 -7.48 26.38 7.69
C ALA A 61 -7.60 24.97 7.08
N ARG A 62 -6.52 24.20 6.98
CA ARG A 62 -6.46 22.95 6.21
C ARG A 62 -5.47 21.96 6.81
N ASP A 63 -5.80 20.67 6.76
CA ASP A 63 -4.81 19.62 6.96
C ASP A 63 -3.84 19.56 5.77
N CYS A 64 -2.64 20.10 5.99
CA CYS A 64 -1.57 20.09 4.99
C CYS A 64 -1.14 18.68 4.58
N ARG A 65 -1.26 17.68 5.46
CA ARG A 65 -0.90 16.28 5.15
C ARG A 65 -1.90 15.70 4.15
N CYS A 66 -3.20 15.82 4.45
CA CYS A 66 -4.27 15.47 3.51
C CYS A 66 -4.09 16.21 2.17
N LEU A 67 -3.89 17.55 2.19
CA LEU A 67 -3.77 18.32 0.95
C LEU A 67 -2.60 17.86 0.09
N ALA A 68 -1.48 17.44 0.68
CA ALA A 68 -0.34 16.94 -0.06
C ALA A 68 -0.63 15.57 -0.70
N GLY A 69 -1.38 14.70 -0.01
CA GLY A 69 -1.86 13.44 -0.57
C GLY A 69 -2.82 13.64 -1.75
N GLU A 70 -3.83 14.49 -1.56
CA GLU A 70 -4.78 14.86 -2.62
C GLU A 70 -4.10 15.54 -3.80
N PHE A 71 -3.13 16.41 -3.53
CA PHE A 71 -2.32 17.05 -4.57
C PHE A 71 -1.60 16.00 -5.41
N LEU A 72 -0.95 15.01 -4.78
CA LEU A 72 -0.26 13.93 -5.49
C LEU A 72 -1.24 13.06 -6.28
N ALA A 73 -2.37 12.69 -5.68
CA ALA A 73 -3.38 11.88 -6.34
C ALA A 73 -3.92 12.61 -7.59
N LYS A 74 -4.24 13.89 -7.45
CA LYS A 74 -4.73 14.71 -8.57
C LYS A 74 -3.65 14.95 -9.63
N ARG A 75 -2.38 15.05 -9.22
CA ARG A 75 -1.22 15.13 -10.11
C ARG A 75 -1.08 13.88 -10.97
N LEU A 76 -1.28 12.68 -10.41
CA LEU A 76 -1.24 11.42 -11.16
C LEU A 76 -2.34 11.35 -12.23
N VAL A 77 -3.53 11.86 -11.92
CA VAL A 77 -4.66 11.88 -12.87
C VAL A 77 -4.48 12.93 -13.96
N LEU A 78 -4.00 14.13 -13.61
CA LEU A 78 -3.87 15.25 -14.56
C LEU A 78 -2.55 15.26 -15.34
N GLY A 79 -1.57 14.45 -14.93
CA GLY A 79 -0.26 14.35 -15.52
C GLY A 79 0.69 15.52 -15.21
N ASP A 80 1.94 15.36 -15.66
CA ASP A 80 3.06 16.27 -15.36
C ASP A 80 2.98 17.62 -16.11
N SER A 81 2.29 17.66 -17.25
CA SER A 81 2.10 18.88 -18.03
C SER A 81 1.20 19.90 -17.35
N THR A 82 0.40 19.47 -16.36
CA THR A 82 -0.54 20.34 -15.66
C THR A 82 0.19 21.28 -14.68
N PRO A 83 -0.03 22.60 -14.69
CA PRO A 83 0.60 23.50 -13.73
C PRO A 83 0.20 23.19 -12.28
N ALA A 84 1.15 23.21 -11.35
CA ALA A 84 0.90 22.95 -9.91
C ALA A 84 -0.23 23.80 -9.32
N LYS A 85 -0.37 25.05 -9.77
CA LYS A 85 -1.44 25.96 -9.36
C LYS A 85 -2.84 25.41 -9.71
N GLN A 86 -2.98 24.75 -10.86
CA GLN A 86 -4.24 24.15 -11.29
C GLN A 86 -4.56 22.89 -10.49
N VAL A 87 -3.55 22.04 -10.22
CA VAL A 87 -3.71 20.87 -9.34
C VAL A 87 -4.16 21.32 -7.95
N TYR A 88 -3.49 22.33 -7.36
CA TYR A 88 -3.87 22.87 -6.06
C TYR A 88 -5.29 23.46 -6.05
N ALA A 89 -5.67 24.23 -7.08
CA ALA A 89 -7.02 24.77 -7.17
C ALA A 89 -8.10 23.69 -7.16
N ALA A 90 -7.80 22.52 -7.74
CA ALA A 90 -8.70 21.37 -7.75
C ALA A 90 -8.82 20.66 -6.40
N VAL A 91 -7.82 20.74 -5.52
CA VAL A 91 -7.80 19.98 -4.24
C VAL A 91 -7.96 20.84 -2.99
N ARG A 92 -7.81 22.17 -3.09
CA ARG A 92 -7.78 23.10 -1.94
C ARG A 92 -9.01 23.07 -1.02
N HIS A 93 -10.11 22.48 -1.49
CA HIS A 93 -11.38 22.42 -0.78
C HIS A 93 -11.64 21.04 -0.13
N LEU A 94 -10.86 20.02 -0.47
CA LEU A 94 -11.11 18.63 -0.06
C LEU A 94 -10.74 18.37 1.40
N CYS A 95 -9.62 18.94 1.85
CA CYS A 95 -9.12 18.71 3.20
C CYS A 95 -9.56 19.84 4.12
N LEU A 96 -10.24 19.48 5.21
CA LEU A 96 -10.66 20.39 6.28
C LEU A 96 -9.51 20.57 7.32
N PRO A 97 -9.62 21.52 8.26
CA PRO A 97 -8.65 21.66 9.34
C PRO A 97 -8.51 20.38 10.16
N LYS A 98 -7.30 20.10 10.66
CA LYS A 98 -7.01 18.94 11.53
C LYS A 98 -7.85 18.88 12.81
N ASP A 99 -8.28 20.02 13.32
CA ASP A 99 -8.96 20.09 14.62
C ASP A 99 -10.47 19.82 14.53
N GLY A 100 -10.98 19.43 13.35
CA GLY A 100 -12.42 19.18 13.14
C GLY A 100 -13.30 20.42 13.36
N THR A 101 -12.71 21.59 13.62
CA THR A 101 -13.39 22.87 13.77
C THR A 101 -13.97 23.27 12.41
N ARG A 102 -15.18 22.79 12.13
CA ARG A 102 -16.09 23.48 11.24
C ARG A 102 -16.15 24.92 11.74
N LEU A 103 -15.77 25.88 10.88
CA LEU A 103 -16.17 27.28 11.02
C LEU A 103 -17.67 27.27 11.32
N SER A 104 -18.00 27.53 12.58
CA SER A 104 -19.35 27.39 13.11
C SER A 104 -20.28 28.33 12.36
N SER A 105 -21.18 27.73 11.58
CA SER A 105 -22.57 28.18 11.56
C SER A 105 -23.19 27.46 12.75
N ASP A 106 -23.68 28.25 13.70
CA ASP A 106 -24.14 27.87 15.03
C ASP A 106 -25.02 26.60 15.04
N GLY A 107 -24.72 25.66 15.92
CA GLY A 107 -25.48 24.41 16.04
C GLY A 107 -24.85 23.44 17.03
N GLU A 108 -25.13 23.66 18.30
CA GLU A 108 -24.85 22.79 19.44
C GLU A 108 -25.50 21.41 19.22
N GLY A 109 -24.68 20.37 19.15
CA GLY A 109 -25.10 18.99 18.87
C GLY A 109 -23.92 18.05 19.02
N ASP A 110 -23.79 17.48 20.22
CA ASP A 110 -22.78 16.51 20.62
C ASP A 110 -23.04 15.19 19.87
N THR A 111 -22.58 15.11 18.63
CA THR A 111 -22.47 13.86 17.86
C THR A 111 -20.99 13.62 17.63
N VAL A 112 -20.42 12.76 18.48
CA VAL A 112 -19.10 12.15 18.26
C VAL A 112 -19.10 11.56 16.86
N LYS A 113 -18.33 12.16 15.93
CA LYS A 113 -18.04 11.55 14.65
C LYS A 113 -16.91 10.56 14.88
N ASP A 114 -17.29 9.31 15.10
CA ASP A 114 -16.46 8.20 15.58
C ASP A 114 -15.38 7.68 14.62
N ASP A 115 -15.18 8.26 13.44
CA ASP A 115 -14.41 7.61 12.37
C ASP A 115 -13.03 8.21 12.06
N GLU A 116 -12.63 9.32 12.68
CA GLU A 116 -11.33 9.93 12.39
C GLU A 116 -10.25 9.53 13.40
N PHE A 117 -9.08 9.12 12.92
CA PHE A 117 -7.92 8.84 13.77
C PHE A 117 -7.34 10.14 14.32
N THR A 118 -7.18 10.21 15.64
CA THR A 118 -6.49 11.34 16.28
C THR A 118 -5.01 11.33 15.91
N ASP A 119 -4.36 12.50 15.86
CA ASP A 119 -2.91 12.60 15.59
C ASP A 119 -2.09 11.70 16.55
N LYS A 120 -2.52 11.55 17.81
CA LYS A 120 -1.89 10.64 18.79
C LYS A 120 -1.98 9.16 18.40
N GLU A 121 -3.13 8.73 17.89
CA GLU A 121 -3.31 7.35 17.43
C GLU A 121 -2.44 7.08 16.19
N LEU A 122 -2.36 8.04 15.28
CA LEU A 122 -1.49 7.95 14.11
C LEU A 122 0.00 7.89 14.51
N ASP A 123 0.41 8.68 15.52
CA ASP A 123 1.76 8.63 16.07
C ASP A 123 2.05 7.26 16.73
N GLU A 124 1.08 6.69 17.46
CA GLU A 124 1.20 5.34 18.03
C GLU A 124 1.34 4.27 16.94
N ALA A 125 0.52 4.28 15.88
CA ALA A 125 0.69 3.37 14.74
C ALA A 125 2.04 3.54 14.07
N GLN A 126 2.49 4.78 13.87
CA GLN A 126 3.79 5.03 13.25
C GLN A 126 4.93 4.49 14.11
N MET A 127 4.82 4.59 15.43
CA MET A 127 5.76 3.99 16.36
C MET A 127 5.78 2.46 16.26
N VAL A 128 4.61 1.81 16.24
CA VAL A 128 4.47 0.35 16.06
C VAL A 128 5.07 -0.10 14.74
N TYR A 129 4.77 0.61 13.66
CA TYR A 129 5.33 0.35 12.33
C TYR A 129 6.85 0.43 12.35
N ASN A 130 7.42 1.51 12.90
CA ASN A 130 8.86 1.72 12.97
C ASN A 130 9.54 0.67 13.84
N GLN A 131 8.94 0.28 14.96
CA GLN A 131 9.47 -0.78 15.82
C GLN A 131 9.45 -2.13 15.10
N CYS A 132 8.36 -2.46 14.41
CA CYS A 132 8.27 -3.68 13.61
C CYS A 132 9.33 -3.69 12.50
N MET A 133 9.47 -2.59 11.75
CA MET A 133 10.47 -2.46 10.68
C MET A 133 11.92 -2.48 11.19
N GLY A 134 12.15 -2.04 12.44
CA GLY A 134 13.46 -2.05 13.08
C GLY A 134 13.89 -3.42 13.62
N ASP A 135 12.99 -4.39 13.68
CA ASP A 135 13.27 -5.75 14.14
C ASP A 135 13.11 -6.74 12.97
N GLN A 136 14.23 -7.35 12.56
CA GLN A 136 14.26 -8.32 11.47
C GLN A 136 13.35 -9.53 11.72
N LEU A 137 13.23 -9.97 12.97
CA LEU A 137 12.36 -11.09 13.31
C LEU A 137 10.89 -10.68 13.20
N MET A 138 10.55 -9.45 13.58
CA MET A 138 9.18 -8.94 13.42
C MET A 138 8.81 -8.79 11.94
N THR A 139 9.64 -8.13 11.13
CA THR A 139 9.39 -7.98 9.68
C THR A 139 9.22 -9.31 8.95
N LEU A 140 10.04 -10.31 9.31
CA LEU A 140 9.95 -11.64 8.72
C LEU A 140 8.63 -12.35 9.05
N ASN A 141 8.13 -12.19 10.28
CA ASN A 141 6.95 -12.91 10.74
C ASN A 141 5.64 -12.14 10.53
N HIS A 142 5.69 -10.81 10.50
CA HIS A 142 4.53 -9.93 10.52
C HIS A 142 4.58 -8.81 9.47
N ASP A 143 3.43 -8.51 8.87
CA ASP A 143 3.26 -7.36 8.01
C ASP A 143 3.17 -6.13 8.91
N CYS A 144 4.21 -5.31 8.91
CA CYS A 144 4.32 -4.16 9.79
C CYS A 144 3.23 -3.11 9.57
N ARG A 145 2.69 -2.99 8.34
CA ARG A 145 1.58 -2.06 8.06
C ARG A 145 0.29 -2.58 8.67
N CYS A 146 0.02 -3.86 8.47
CA CYS A 146 -1.11 -4.54 9.12
C CYS A 146 -1.01 -4.40 10.64
N MET A 147 0.15 -4.70 11.23
CA MET A 147 0.38 -4.59 12.69
C MET A 147 0.11 -3.17 13.20
N ALA A 148 0.58 -2.13 12.52
CA ALA A 148 0.31 -0.76 12.92
C ALA A 148 -1.19 -0.41 12.87
N SER A 149 -1.90 -0.86 11.84
CA SER A 149 -3.34 -0.61 11.68
C SER A 149 -4.19 -1.35 12.73
N GLU A 150 -3.91 -2.63 12.97
CA GLU A 150 -4.64 -3.44 13.94
C GLU A 150 -4.34 -2.99 15.37
N PHE A 151 -3.13 -2.47 15.64
CA PHE A 151 -2.79 -1.93 16.95
C PHE A 151 -3.71 -0.78 17.35
N ILE A 152 -3.94 0.20 16.45
CA ILE A 152 -4.87 1.30 16.76
C ILE A 152 -6.29 0.77 16.99
N GLN A 153 -6.75 -0.17 16.14
CA GLN A 153 -8.08 -0.76 16.30
C GLN A 153 -8.23 -1.40 17.69
N LYS A 154 -7.25 -2.21 18.11
CA LYS A 154 -7.22 -2.83 19.44
C LYS A 154 -7.13 -1.81 20.57
N ARG A 155 -6.38 -0.73 20.38
CA ARG A 155 -6.28 0.40 21.33
C ARG A 155 -7.63 1.09 21.51
N ARG A 156 -8.39 1.30 20.44
CA ARG A 156 -9.76 1.86 20.50
C ARG A 156 -10.73 0.92 21.20
N GLU A 157 -10.72 -0.37 20.82
CA GLU A 157 -11.59 -1.39 21.41
C GLU A 157 -11.42 -1.52 22.93
N ARG A 158 -10.18 -1.43 23.42
CA ARG A 158 -9.85 -1.66 24.83
C ARG A 158 -9.67 -0.39 25.65
N GLY A 159 -9.66 0.77 25.00
CA GLY A 159 -9.37 2.06 25.61
C GLY A 159 -7.91 2.21 26.08
N ARG A 160 -7.67 3.18 26.97
CA ARG A 160 -6.33 3.55 27.45
C ARG A 160 -5.73 2.62 28.48
N ILE A 161 -6.46 1.59 28.91
CA ILE A 161 -6.08 0.76 30.06
C ILE A 161 -4.97 -0.25 29.73
N PRO A 162 -5.03 -1.01 28.62
CA PRO A 162 -3.99 -2.00 28.35
C PRO A 162 -2.64 -1.34 28.07
N SER A 163 -1.58 -1.96 28.56
CA SER A 163 -0.21 -1.63 28.18
C SER A 163 0.05 -1.92 26.69
N TYR A 164 1.11 -1.32 26.16
CA TYR A 164 1.60 -1.57 24.82
C TYR A 164 1.82 -3.08 24.55
N ASP A 165 2.50 -3.75 25.49
CA ASP A 165 2.84 -5.17 25.37
C ASP A 165 1.60 -6.08 25.40
N GLU A 166 0.57 -5.74 26.17
CA GLU A 166 -0.68 -6.51 26.20
C GLU A 166 -1.46 -6.43 24.89
N ILE A 167 -1.42 -5.28 24.21
CA ILE A 167 -2.03 -5.14 22.88
C ILE A 167 -1.24 -5.97 21.87
N LEU A 168 0.09 -5.83 21.81
CA LEU A 168 0.93 -6.61 20.89
C LEU A 168 0.81 -8.11 21.13
N ALA A 169 0.80 -8.55 22.40
CA ALA A 169 0.62 -9.96 22.74
C ALA A 169 -0.71 -10.52 22.21
N SER A 170 -1.77 -9.71 22.20
CA SER A 170 -3.08 -10.12 21.67
C SER A 170 -3.13 -10.19 20.13
N MET A 171 -2.15 -9.60 19.45
CA MET A 171 -2.03 -9.58 18.00
C MET A 171 -1.01 -10.60 17.48
N ARG A 172 -0.42 -11.43 18.35
CA ARG A 172 0.69 -12.35 18.02
C ARG A 172 0.40 -13.30 16.86
N ASN A 173 -0.87 -13.61 16.60
CA ASN A 173 -1.28 -14.50 15.51
C ASN A 173 -1.87 -13.77 14.31
N SER A 174 -2.02 -12.46 14.40
CA SER A 174 -2.53 -11.60 13.34
C SER A 174 -1.40 -11.11 12.42
N CYS A 175 -1.81 -10.48 11.31
CA CYS A 175 -0.90 -9.77 10.41
C CYS A 175 0.33 -10.56 9.98
N ARG A 176 0.16 -11.82 9.60
CA ARG A 176 1.28 -12.67 9.17
C ARG A 176 1.86 -12.20 7.85
N ASN A 177 3.18 -12.22 7.72
CA ASN A 177 3.86 -11.86 6.48
C ASN A 177 4.27 -13.09 5.67
N GLY A 178 3.37 -13.63 4.85
CA GLY A 178 3.71 -14.76 4.00
C GLY A 178 4.74 -14.39 2.94
N THR A 179 4.75 -13.15 2.45
CA THR A 179 5.67 -12.72 1.39
C THR A 179 7.14 -12.73 1.82
N GLU A 180 7.48 -12.06 2.93
CA GLU A 180 8.85 -12.07 3.47
C GLU A 180 9.25 -13.48 3.90
N MET A 181 8.32 -14.24 4.51
CA MET A 181 8.57 -15.63 4.89
C MET A 181 8.88 -16.52 3.69
N ALA A 182 8.17 -16.37 2.57
CA ALA A 182 8.45 -17.09 1.33
C ALA A 182 9.86 -16.77 0.82
N GLY A 183 10.22 -15.49 0.76
CA GLY A 183 11.54 -15.05 0.31
C GLY A 183 12.67 -15.64 1.16
N TYR A 184 12.50 -15.60 2.49
CA TYR A 184 13.43 -16.19 3.44
C TYR A 184 13.57 -17.70 3.26
N LEU A 185 12.46 -18.45 3.23
CA LEU A 185 12.47 -19.91 3.11
C LEU A 185 13.00 -20.39 1.76
N TYR A 186 12.71 -19.67 0.68
CA TYR A 186 13.28 -19.96 -0.63
C TYR A 186 14.80 -19.84 -0.62
N THR A 187 15.29 -18.72 -0.06
CA THR A 187 16.71 -18.44 0.07
C THR A 187 17.41 -19.48 0.93
N ASP A 188 16.81 -19.85 2.08
CA ASP A 188 17.35 -20.88 2.97
C ASP A 188 17.38 -22.25 2.30
N CYS A 189 16.32 -22.62 1.59
CA CYS A 189 16.17 -23.90 0.88
C CYS A 189 17.22 -24.06 -0.23
N ILE A 190 17.46 -23.03 -1.04
CA ILE A 190 18.46 -23.09 -2.12
C ILE A 190 19.89 -23.13 -1.58
N ASN A 191 20.16 -22.40 -0.49
CA ASN A 191 21.51 -22.30 0.07
C ASN A 191 21.93 -23.53 0.88
N LYS A 192 21.02 -24.47 1.16
CA LYS A 192 21.31 -25.68 1.94
C LYS A 192 20.78 -26.95 1.27
N PRO A 193 21.29 -27.28 0.07
CA PRO A 193 20.81 -28.43 -0.70
C PRO A 193 20.99 -29.77 0.03
N GLU A 194 21.93 -29.88 0.97
CA GLU A 194 22.20 -31.06 1.77
C GLU A 194 21.04 -31.43 2.73
N PHE A 195 20.16 -30.50 3.06
CA PHE A 195 18.97 -30.76 3.89
C PHE A 195 17.71 -31.05 3.06
N LEU A 196 17.83 -31.06 1.73
CA LEU A 196 16.69 -31.38 0.87
C LEU A 196 16.36 -32.87 0.93
N PRO A 197 15.06 -33.23 0.77
CA PRO A 197 14.67 -34.63 0.69
C PRO A 197 15.42 -35.37 -0.43
N ALA A 198 15.82 -36.61 -0.15
CA ALA A 198 16.41 -37.48 -1.16
C ALA A 198 15.49 -37.62 -2.39
N GLY A 199 16.08 -37.50 -3.58
CA GLY A 199 15.37 -37.62 -4.86
C GLY A 199 14.78 -36.33 -5.42
N VAL A 200 15.00 -35.17 -4.79
CA VAL A 200 14.73 -33.86 -5.42
C VAL A 200 15.69 -33.68 -6.59
N LYS A 201 15.16 -33.60 -7.81
CA LYS A 201 15.97 -33.42 -9.05
C LYS A 201 16.11 -31.95 -9.43
N ASP A 202 15.02 -31.19 -9.28
CA ASP A 202 14.99 -29.75 -9.55
C ASP A 202 14.87 -29.00 -8.22
N VAL A 203 16.01 -28.60 -7.67
CA VAL A 203 16.10 -27.89 -6.38
C VAL A 203 15.32 -26.57 -6.43
N LYS A 204 15.47 -25.81 -7.51
CA LYS A 204 14.85 -24.49 -7.64
C LYS A 204 13.32 -24.61 -7.59
N LYS A 205 12.76 -25.54 -8.37
CA LYS A 205 11.33 -25.79 -8.42
C LYS A 205 10.78 -26.34 -7.10
N PHE A 206 11.55 -27.20 -6.42
CA PHE A 206 11.18 -27.69 -5.09
C PHE A 206 11.11 -26.54 -4.09
N CYS A 207 12.16 -25.71 -4.03
CA CYS A 207 12.24 -24.60 -3.09
C CYS A 207 11.17 -23.53 -3.35
N GLU A 208 10.84 -23.26 -4.61
CA GLU A 208 9.76 -22.36 -4.99
C GLU A 208 8.39 -22.90 -4.53
N CYS A 209 8.10 -24.18 -4.79
CA CYS A 209 6.90 -24.83 -4.27
C CYS A 209 6.84 -24.77 -2.74
N TYR A 210 7.94 -25.11 -2.08
CA TYR A 210 8.03 -25.20 -0.63
C TYR A 210 7.81 -23.83 0.03
N ALA A 211 8.50 -22.80 -0.44
CA ALA A 211 8.39 -21.44 0.10
C ALA A 211 6.96 -20.88 -0.06
N ASN A 212 6.37 -21.02 -1.26
CA ASN A 212 5.03 -20.52 -1.54
C ASN A 212 3.95 -21.31 -0.80
N GLY A 213 4.07 -22.63 -0.73
CA GLY A 213 3.16 -23.49 0.03
C GLY A 213 3.21 -23.15 1.53
N TYR A 214 4.42 -22.95 2.06
CA TYR A 214 4.58 -22.56 3.46
C TYR A 214 3.94 -21.22 3.75
N ALA A 215 4.23 -20.19 2.95
CA ALA A 215 3.68 -18.85 3.13
C ALA A 215 2.15 -18.86 3.15
N LYS A 216 1.52 -19.61 2.23
CA LYS A 216 0.08 -19.75 2.16
C LYS A 216 -0.53 -20.41 3.40
N GLU A 217 0.05 -21.51 3.87
CA GLU A 217 -0.42 -22.19 5.08
C GLU A 217 -0.10 -21.38 6.36
N TYR A 218 1.01 -20.65 6.35
CA TYR A 218 1.39 -19.73 7.41
C TYR A 218 0.36 -18.61 7.57
N GLU A 219 -0.03 -17.93 6.51
CA GLU A 219 -1.04 -16.86 6.53
C GLU A 219 -2.42 -17.35 6.95
N ARG A 220 -2.80 -18.58 6.58
CA ARG A 220 -4.11 -19.17 6.91
C ARG A 220 -4.21 -19.69 8.34
N SER A 221 -3.08 -20.03 8.94
CA SER A 221 -3.07 -20.67 10.25
C SER A 221 -3.47 -19.69 11.36
N THR A 222 -4.47 -20.07 12.15
CA THR A 222 -4.90 -19.32 13.35
C THR A 222 -4.17 -19.78 14.62
N ALA A 223 -3.42 -20.88 14.54
CA ALA A 223 -2.68 -21.44 15.66
C ALA A 223 -1.45 -20.59 16.00
N ASP A 224 -1.02 -20.61 17.25
CA ASP A 224 0.18 -19.87 17.68
C ASP A 224 1.37 -20.11 16.75
N ASN A 225 2.07 -19.04 16.38
CA ASN A 225 3.31 -19.11 15.60
C ASN A 225 4.48 -19.66 16.43
N ASN A 226 4.37 -20.91 16.85
CA ASN A 226 5.35 -21.64 17.63
C ASN A 226 5.99 -22.77 16.79
N ILE A 227 7.03 -23.40 17.35
CA ILE A 227 7.81 -24.44 16.67
C ILE A 227 6.94 -25.61 16.20
N ASN A 228 5.90 -25.99 16.96
CA ASN A 228 5.02 -27.11 16.62
C ASN A 228 4.17 -26.79 15.39
N THR A 229 3.55 -25.60 15.36
CA THR A 229 2.77 -25.12 14.21
C THR A 229 3.66 -25.02 12.96
N ARG A 230 4.86 -24.45 13.10
CA ARG A 230 5.81 -24.34 11.99
C ARG A 230 6.19 -25.72 11.46
N SER A 231 6.52 -26.66 12.34
CA SER A 231 6.90 -28.02 11.97
C SER A 231 5.75 -28.75 11.24
N ALA A 232 4.51 -28.55 11.68
CA ALA A 232 3.34 -29.12 11.02
C ALA A 232 3.18 -28.59 9.59
N ILE A 233 3.30 -27.27 9.38
CA ILE A 233 3.25 -26.65 8.05
C ILE A 233 4.38 -27.21 7.16
N VAL A 234 5.61 -27.27 7.69
CA VAL A 234 6.76 -27.84 6.95
C VAL A 234 6.48 -29.26 6.48
N MET A 235 5.96 -30.14 7.34
CA MET A 235 5.69 -31.53 7.00
C MET A 235 4.65 -31.66 5.89
N ILE A 236 3.56 -30.88 5.96
CA ILE A 236 2.50 -30.88 4.94
C ILE A 236 3.07 -30.42 3.59
N VAL A 237 3.66 -29.23 3.57
CA VAL A 237 4.12 -28.59 2.33
C VAL A 237 5.27 -29.35 1.68
N ALA A 238 6.24 -29.84 2.46
CA ALA A 238 7.35 -30.63 1.90
C ALA A 238 6.87 -31.95 1.28
N GLY A 239 5.81 -32.56 1.84
CA GLY A 239 5.17 -33.74 1.28
C GLY A 239 4.50 -33.45 -0.07
N GLU A 240 3.71 -32.38 -0.13
CA GLU A 240 3.02 -31.95 -1.36
C GLU A 240 4.00 -31.62 -2.49
N CYS A 241 5.04 -30.83 -2.21
CA CYS A 241 6.04 -30.45 -3.21
C CYS A 241 6.83 -31.65 -3.74
N ARG A 242 7.12 -32.64 -2.88
CA ARG A 242 7.78 -33.89 -3.31
C ARG A 242 6.88 -34.70 -4.24
N ASN A 243 5.58 -34.79 -3.92
CA ASN A 243 4.62 -35.52 -4.75
C ASN A 243 4.42 -34.82 -6.11
N GLN A 244 4.38 -33.49 -6.13
CA GLN A 244 4.30 -32.71 -7.36
C GLN A 244 5.49 -32.98 -8.29
N GLN A 245 6.72 -33.10 -7.76
CA GLN A 245 7.88 -33.44 -8.58
C GLN A 245 7.81 -34.83 -9.19
N ARG A 246 7.28 -35.82 -8.46
CA ARG A 246 7.09 -37.19 -8.99
C ARG A 246 5.99 -37.28 -10.04
N GLY A 247 4.89 -36.55 -9.85
CA GLY A 247 3.74 -36.57 -10.77
C GLY A 247 4.08 -36.04 -12.17
N MET A 248 5.00 -35.09 -12.28
CA MET A 248 5.44 -34.55 -13.57
C MET A 248 6.21 -35.57 -14.42
N GLU A 249 6.82 -36.59 -13.80
CA GLU A 249 7.58 -37.63 -14.52
C GLU A 249 6.65 -38.67 -15.17
N GLY A 250 5.54 -39.00 -14.53
CA GLY A 250 4.53 -39.90 -15.09
C GLY A 250 3.88 -39.34 -16.36
N ALA A 251 3.71 -38.01 -16.43
CA ALA A 251 3.14 -37.35 -17.59
C ALA A 251 4.12 -37.25 -18.77
N ALA A 252 5.42 -37.10 -18.52
CA ALA A 252 6.44 -36.96 -19.56
C ALA A 252 6.80 -38.28 -20.28
N SER A 253 6.54 -39.44 -19.67
CA SER A 253 6.91 -40.76 -20.22
C SER A 253 5.79 -41.44 -21.03
N SER A 254 4.70 -40.73 -21.31
CA SER A 254 3.53 -41.24 -22.06
C SER A 254 3.36 -40.60 -23.45
N GLN A 255 4.41 -39.96 -23.98
CA GLN A 255 4.51 -39.43 -25.35
C GLN A 255 5.60 -40.17 -26.12
#